data_AF-A0AAU5GBV0-F1
#
_entry.id   AF-A0AAU5GBV0-F1
#
_cell.length_a   1.000
_cell.length_b   1.000
_cell.length_c   1.000
_cell.angle_alpha   90.00
_cell.angle_beta   90.00
_cell.angle_gamma   90.00
#
_symmetry.space_group_name_H-M   'P 1'
#
loop_
_entity.id
_entity.type
_entity.pdbx_description
1 polymer ?
#
loop_
_entity_poly.entity_id
_entity_poly.type
_entity_poly.pdbx_seq_one_letter_code
_entity_poly.pdbx_strand_id
1 'polypeptide(L)' 'MKISVSLPQEDVTFVDEYAARTDADSRSAVIHAAIALLREAQLEQEYAEAFAEWDGSEDAAFWDRFSGDGLADEAR' A
#
# COMPACT_ATOMS: atom_id res chain seq x y z
N MET A 1 21.63 -8.40 1.13
CA MET A 1 21.84 -9.75 0.56
C MET A 1 21.91 -9.65 -0.95
N LYS A 2 22.78 -10.40 -1.63
CA LYS A 2 22.85 -10.45 -3.10
C LYS A 2 22.21 -11.75 -3.59
N ILE A 3 21.42 -11.66 -4.65
CA ILE A 3 20.79 -12.80 -5.31
C ILE A 3 21.08 -12.74 -6.81
N SER A 4 21.13 -13.90 -7.47
CA SER A 4 21.20 -14.00 -8.92
C SER A 4 19.83 -14.41 -9.43
N VAL A 5 19.29 -13.68 -10.41
CA VAL A 5 17.97 -13.94 -10.99
C VAL A 5 18.09 -13.94 -12.51
N SER A 6 17.33 -14.82 -13.17
CA SER A 6 17.16 -14.81 -14.62
C SER A 6 15.80 -14.21 -14.93
N LEU A 7 15.79 -13.15 -15.75
CA LEU A 7 14.57 -12.46 -16.17
C LEU A 7 14.53 -12.40 -17.71
N PRO A 8 13.34 -12.45 -18.32
CA PRO A 8 13.14 -12.08 -19.71
C PRO A 8 13.73 -10.70 -20.04
N GLN A 9 14.12 -10.49 -21.30
CA GLN A 9 14.77 -9.24 -21.72
C GLN A 9 13.80 -8.05 -21.60
N GLU A 10 12.52 -8.26 -21.86
CA GLU A 10 11.46 -7.28 -21.69
C GLU A 10 11.33 -6.79 -20.25
N ASP A 11 11.44 -7.70 -19.27
CA ASP A 11 11.34 -7.34 -17.85
C ASP A 11 12.57 -6.53 -17.40
N VAL A 12 13.76 -6.89 -17.88
CA VAL A 12 14.98 -6.10 -17.61
C VAL A 12 14.86 -4.70 -18.21
N THR A 13 14.32 -4.61 -19.42
CA THR A 13 14.12 -3.32 -20.12
C THR A 13 13.15 -2.44 -19.33
N PHE A 14 12.04 -2.99 -18.87
CA PHE A 14 11.09 -2.29 -18.03
C PHE A 14 11.73 -1.77 -16.74
N VAL A 15 12.53 -2.59 -16.05
CA VAL A 15 13.22 -2.19 -14.82
C VAL A 15 14.19 -1.03 -15.07
N ASP A 16 14.91 -1.04 -16.20
CA ASP A 16 15.83 0.04 -16.58
C ASP A 16 15.11 1.35 -16.89
N GLU A 17 14.02 1.28 -17.66
CA GLU A 17 13.20 2.45 -17.98
C GLU A 17 12.55 3.02 -16.72
N TYR A 18 12.06 2.16 -15.83
CA TYR A 18 11.49 2.58 -14.56
C TYR A 18 12.54 3.27 -13.69
N ALA A 19 13.75 2.70 -13.59
CA ALA A 19 14.85 3.30 -12.84
C ALA A 19 15.18 4.70 -13.36
N ALA A 20 15.27 4.87 -14.69
CA ALA A 20 15.54 6.16 -15.32
C ALA A 20 14.41 7.18 -15.07
N ARG A 21 13.15 6.73 -15.10
CA ARG A 21 11.99 7.61 -14.88
C ARG A 21 11.86 8.07 -13.43
N THR A 22 12.21 7.22 -12.46
CA THR A 22 12.06 7.53 -11.03
C THR A 22 13.37 7.97 -10.37
N ASP A 23 14.43 8.18 -11.15
CA ASP A 23 15.78 8.52 -10.68
C ASP A 23 16.28 7.53 -9.60
N ALA A 24 16.04 6.24 -9.82
CA ALA A 24 16.43 5.20 -8.87
C ALA A 24 17.91 4.84 -9.02
N ASP A 25 18.62 4.75 -7.89
CA ASP A 25 20.07 4.49 -7.85
C ASP A 25 20.51 3.15 -8.47
N SER A 26 19.60 2.17 -8.61
CA SER A 26 19.92 0.86 -9.19
C SER A 26 18.68 0.04 -9.56
N ARG A 27 18.87 -0.99 -10.40
CA ARG A 27 17.86 -2.04 -10.64
C ARG A 27 17.37 -2.68 -9.34
N SER A 28 18.26 -2.88 -8.36
CA SER A 28 17.88 -3.44 -7.06
C SER A 28 16.93 -2.53 -6.29
N ALA A 29 17.04 -1.20 -6.42
CA ALA A 29 16.10 -0.25 -5.81
C ALA A 29 14.71 -0.37 -6.43
N VAL A 30 14.64 -0.51 -7.76
CA VAL A 30 13.37 -0.74 -8.47
C VAL A 30 12.74 -2.07 -8.08
N ILE A 31 13.51 -3.15 -8.03
CA ILE A 31 13.01 -4.47 -7.59
C ILE A 31 12.54 -4.41 -6.13
N HIS A 32 13.23 -3.67 -5.26
CA HIS A 32 12.79 -3.47 -3.87
C HIS A 32 11.45 -2.72 -3.80
N ALA A 33 11.28 -1.67 -4.60
CA ALA A 33 10.00 -0.95 -4.70
C ALA A 33 8.88 -1.85 -5.22
N ALA A 34 9.14 -2.67 -6.24
CA ALA A 34 8.19 -3.64 -6.75
C ALA A 34 7.77 -4.67 -5.69
N ILE A 35 8.72 -5.17 -4.88
CA ILE A 35 8.40 -6.07 -3.76
C ILE A 35 7.52 -5.38 -2.71
N ALA A 36 7.77 -4.10 -2.41
CA ALA A 36 6.91 -3.35 -1.49
C ALA A 36 5.48 -3.24 -2.01
N LEU A 37 5.31 -2.92 -3.30
CA LEU A 37 4.00 -2.89 -3.96
C LEU A 37 3.30 -4.25 -3.95
N LEU A 38 4.04 -5.35 -4.13
CA LEU A 38 3.47 -6.69 -4.03
C LEU A 38 2.99 -7.03 -2.61
N ARG A 39 3.69 -6.54 -1.57
CA ARG A 39 3.25 -6.70 -0.18
C ARG A 39 2.00 -5.87 0.09
N GLU A 40 1.96 -4.63 -0.40
CA GLU A 40 0.80 -3.77 -0.26
C GLU A 40 -0.43 -4.32 -0.99
N ALA A 41 -0.25 -4.87 -2.18
CA ALA A 41 -1.32 -5.54 -2.93
C ALA A 41 -1.91 -6.75 -2.19
N GLN A 42 -1.15 -7.39 -1.30
CA GLN A 42 -1.67 -8.46 -0.45
C GLN A 42 -2.54 -7.94 0.70
N LEU A 43 -2.35 -6.68 1.11
CA LEU A 43 -3.12 -6.07 2.19
C LEU A 43 -4.56 -5.74 1.77
N GLU A 44 -4.87 -5.65 0.47
CA GLU A 44 -6.23 -5.31 0.01
C GLU A 44 -7.27 -6.28 0.56
N GLN A 45 -6.99 -7.59 0.49
CA GLN A 45 -7.89 -8.60 1.03
C GLN A 45 -7.96 -8.52 2.56
N GLU A 46 -6.84 -8.31 3.23
CA GLU A 46 -6.78 -8.19 4.69
C GLU A 46 -7.58 -6.96 5.19
N TYR A 47 -7.48 -5.83 4.50
CA TYR A 47 -8.27 -4.64 4.81
C TYR A 47 -9.76 -4.83 4.50
N ALA A 48 -10.10 -5.51 3.41
CA ALA A 48 -11.50 -5.83 3.09
C ALA A 48 -12.13 -6.72 4.16
N GLU A 49 -11.40 -7.74 4.63
CA GLU A 49 -11.84 -8.61 5.72
C GLU A 49 -11.97 -7.83 7.04
N ALA A 50 -10.99 -6.99 7.37
CA ALA A 50 -11.02 -6.17 8.59
C ALA A 50 -12.18 -5.16 8.60
N PHE A 51 -12.49 -4.53 7.45
CA PHE A 51 -13.65 -3.63 7.35
C PHE A 51 -14.97 -4.39 7.45
N ALA A 52 -15.08 -5.56 6.83
CA ALA A 52 -16.29 -6.39 6.96
C ALA A 52 -16.52 -6.86 8.41
N GLU A 53 -15.45 -7.20 9.13
CA GLU A 53 -15.51 -7.53 10.56
C GLU A 53 -15.95 -6.32 11.40
N TRP A 54 -15.33 -5.16 11.16
CA TRP A 54 -15.67 -3.92 11.84
C TRP A 54 -17.14 -3.52 11.61
N ASP A 55 -17.59 -3.46 10.36
CA ASP A 55 -18.95 -3.05 10.00
C ASP A 55 -20.03 -4.00 10.58
N GLY A 56 -19.67 -5.27 10.78
CA GLY A 56 -20.53 -6.27 11.43
C GLY A 56 -20.54 -6.20 12.97
N SER A 57 -19.66 -5.40 13.58
CA SER A 57 -19.50 -5.31 15.03
C SER A 57 -20.46 -4.30 15.67
N GLU A 58 -20.77 -4.50 16.96
CA GLU A 58 -21.50 -3.49 17.75
C GLU A 58 -20.66 -2.22 17.99
N ASP A 59 -19.33 -2.35 17.89
CA ASP A 59 -18.38 -1.26 18.08
C ASP A 59 -18.51 -0.20 16.97
N ALA A 60 -18.78 -0.59 15.73
CA ALA A 60 -18.96 0.36 14.63
C ALA A 60 -20.08 1.37 14.93
N ALA A 61 -21.25 0.89 15.37
CA ALA A 61 -22.36 1.75 15.76
C ALA A 61 -22.06 2.57 17.04
N PHE A 62 -21.29 2.00 17.97
CA PHE A 62 -20.86 2.72 19.18
C PHE A 62 -19.98 3.93 18.83
N TRP A 63 -18.98 3.73 17.96
CA TRP A 63 -17.98 4.72 17.56
C TRP A 63 -18.52 5.78 16.60
N ASP A 64 -19.46 5.43 15.71
CA ASP A 64 -20.09 6.37 14.76
C ASP A 64 -20.73 7.58 15.47
N ARG A 65 -21.20 7.39 16.71
CA ARG A 65 -21.81 8.47 17.52
C ARG A 65 -20.87 9.61 17.88
N PHE A 66 -19.56 9.37 17.86
CA PHE A 66 -18.54 10.36 18.19
C PHE A 66 -17.94 11.03 16.94
N SER A 67 -18.38 10.65 15.73
CA SER A 67 -17.83 11.17 14.46
C SER A 67 -17.99 12.68 14.27
N GLY A 68 -18.96 13.29 14.97
CA GLY A 68 -19.24 14.73 14.93
C GLY A 68 -18.66 15.55 16.08
N ASP A 69 -17.98 14.91 17.05
CA ASP A 69 -17.47 15.61 18.23
C ASP A 69 -16.41 16.65 17.84
N GLY A 70 -16.50 17.85 18.43
CA GLY A 70 -15.56 18.96 18.19
C GLY A 70 -15.78 19.77 16.90
N LEU A 71 -16.58 19.27 15.94
CA LEU A 71 -16.85 19.98 14.67
C LEU A 71 -17.72 21.25 14.83
N ALA A 72 -18.51 21.32 15.90
CA ALA A 72 -19.38 22.48 16.18
C ALA A 72 -18.76 23.52 17.13
N ASP A 73 -17.63 23.21 17.77
CA ASP A 73 -16.98 24.11 18.74
C ASP A 73 -16.03 25.13 18.07
N GLU A 74 -15.58 24.89 16.82
CA GLU A 74 -14.77 25.86 16.04
C GLU A 74 -15.56 27.11 15.60
N ALA A 75 -16.89 27.09 15.65
CA ALA A 75 -17.74 28.17 15.17
C ALA A 75 -18.05 29.25 16.24
N ARG A 76 -17.38 29.25 17.41
CA ARG A 76 -17.63 30.21 18.50
C ARG A 76 -16.42 31.09 18.82
#